data_AF-A0A536LXB0-F1
#
_entry.id   AF-A0A536LXB0-F1
#
_cell.length_a   1.000
_cell.length_b   1.000
_cell.length_c   1.000
_cell.angle_alpha   90.00
_cell.angle_beta   90.00
_cell.angle_gamma   90.00
#
_symmetry.space_group_name_H-M   'P 1'
#
loop_
_entity.id
_entity.type
_entity.pdbx_description
1 polymer ?
#
loop_
_entity_poly.entity_id
_entity_poly.type
_entity_poly.pdbx_seq_one_letter_code
_entity_poly.pdbx_strand_id
1 'polypeptide(L)'
;LIGWEKAAEIAFGGRTLSAQQALEAGLVSQVVDPDQLMPTTRQLAAEIAANAPLAVQATKRMMRLGLEETFEANVHHVFLQLLPLFGSKDFREGVQAFVEKREPQFQGR
;
A
#
# COMPACT_ATOMS: atom_id res chain seq x y z
N LEU A 1 -7.24 7.40 9.32
CA LEU A 1 -5.89 7.32 9.89
C LEU A 1 -5.96 7.16 11.40
N ILE A 2 -6.11 8.24 12.18
CA ILE A 2 -5.99 8.17 13.65
C ILE A 2 -7.32 8.30 14.42
N GLY A 3 -8.45 8.24 13.72
CA GLY A 3 -9.79 8.44 14.30
C GLY A 3 -10.12 9.90 14.58
N TRP A 4 -11.41 10.17 14.83
CA TRP A 4 -11.93 11.54 15.03
C TRP A 4 -11.38 12.20 16.29
N GLU A 5 -11.45 11.49 17.43
CA GLU A 5 -11.08 12.04 18.74
C GLU A 5 -9.62 12.54 18.79
N LYS A 6 -8.68 11.68 18.40
CA LYS A 6 -7.25 12.01 18.39
C LYS A 6 -6.94 13.13 17.41
N ALA A 7 -7.56 13.12 16.23
CA ALA A 7 -7.40 14.17 15.25
C ALA A 7 -7.90 15.53 15.75
N ALA A 8 -9.07 15.57 16.41
CA ALA A 8 -9.64 16.78 16.99
C ALA A 8 -8.75 17.34 18.12
N GLU A 9 -8.27 16.48 19.02
CA GLU A 9 -7.34 16.87 20.09
C GLU A 9 -6.09 17.59 19.54
N ILE A 10 -5.45 17.00 18.51
CA ILE A 10 -4.24 17.55 17.89
C ILE A 10 -4.55 18.85 17.15
N ALA A 11 -5.59 18.84 16.29
CA ALA A 11 -5.91 19.95 15.40
C ALA A 11 -6.43 21.17 16.16
N PHE A 12 -7.37 20.99 17.10
CA PHE A 12 -7.92 22.11 17.87
C PHE A 12 -6.93 22.64 18.90
N GLY A 13 -6.10 21.77 19.46
CA GLY A 13 -5.04 22.14 20.40
C GLY A 13 -3.80 22.76 19.74
N GLY A 14 -3.68 22.73 18.40
CA GLY A 14 -2.50 23.24 17.69
C GLY A 14 -1.19 22.56 18.10
N ARG A 15 -1.25 21.30 18.55
CA ARG A 15 -0.10 20.61 19.14
C ARG A 15 0.86 20.15 18.03
N THR A 16 2.15 20.38 18.26
CA THR A 16 3.21 19.74 17.46
C THR A 16 3.54 18.39 18.06
N LEU A 17 3.69 17.37 17.20
CA LEU A 17 4.05 16.02 17.60
C LEU A 17 5.51 15.75 17.29
N SER A 18 6.19 15.02 18.17
CA SER A 18 7.45 14.37 17.80
C SER A 18 7.20 13.25 16.80
N ALA A 19 8.24 12.81 16.10
CA ALA A 19 8.15 11.66 15.18
C ALA A 19 7.63 10.41 15.90
N GLN A 20 8.11 10.16 17.13
CA GLN A 20 7.69 9.02 17.94
C GLN A 20 6.20 9.10 18.33
N GLN A 21 5.71 10.28 18.72
CA GLN A 21 4.28 10.48 19.00
C GLN A 21 3.42 10.29 17.75
N ALA A 22 3.90 10.71 16.58
CA ALA A 22 3.20 10.48 15.32
C ALA A 22 3.13 8.98 14.96
N LEU A 23 4.17 8.21 15.28
CA LEU A 23 4.19 6.75 15.11
C LEU A 23 3.19 6.07 16.03
N GLU A 24 3.22 6.40 17.32
CA GLU A 24 2.28 5.87 18.32
C GLU A 24 0.82 6.20 18.00
N ALA A 25 0.57 7.40 17.46
CA ALA A 25 -0.75 7.80 17.00
C ALA A 25 -1.19 7.07 15.71
N GLY A 26 -0.27 6.47 14.96
CA GLY A 26 -0.54 5.85 13.65
C GLY A 26 -0.63 6.86 12.49
N LEU A 27 -0.03 8.04 12.62
CA LEU A 27 0.10 9.02 11.53
C LEU A 27 1.20 8.66 10.53
N VAL A 28 2.26 8.01 11.01
CA VAL A 28 3.38 7.50 10.20
C VAL A 28 3.55 6.01 10.45
N SER A 29 4.07 5.28 9.47
CA SER A 29 4.28 3.83 9.56
C SER A 29 5.64 3.45 10.15
N GLN A 30 6.61 4.36 10.13
CA GLN A 30 7.97 4.10 10.60
C GLN A 30 8.67 5.41 10.99
N VAL A 31 9.56 5.33 11.98
CA VAL A 31 10.48 6.41 12.38
C VAL A 31 11.89 5.84 12.35
N VAL A 32 12.82 6.59 11.77
CA VAL A 32 14.23 6.23 11.63
C VAL A 32 15.09 7.44 11.93
N ASP A 33 16.38 7.20 12.19
CA ASP A 33 17.36 8.28 12.33
C ASP A 33 17.46 9.10 11.03
N PRO A 34 17.81 10.40 11.10
CA PRO A 34 17.80 11.28 9.93
C PRO A 34 18.67 10.80 8.75
N ASP A 35 19.80 10.17 9.04
CA ASP A 35 20.73 9.60 8.04
C ASP A 35 20.18 8.33 7.38
N GLN A 36 19.24 7.64 8.03
CA GLN A 36 18.58 6.43 7.53
C GLN A 36 17.29 6.70 6.76
N LEU A 37 16.82 7.95 6.69
CA LEU A 37 15.58 8.32 6.01
C LEU A 37 15.57 7.86 4.54
N MET A 38 16.60 8.23 3.77
CA MET A 38 16.66 7.90 2.35
C MET A 38 16.93 6.42 2.08
N PRO A 39 17.88 5.75 2.76
CA PRO A 39 18.07 4.30 2.63
C PRO A 39 16.78 3.52 2.88
N THR A 40 16.11 3.76 4.00
CA THR A 40 14.87 3.07 4.39
C THR A 40 13.74 3.33 3.39
N THR A 41 13.56 4.59 2.97
CA THR A 41 12.55 4.96 1.97
C THR A 41 12.78 4.23 0.65
N ARG A 42 14.03 4.15 0.18
CA ARG A 42 14.38 3.48 -1.09
C ARG A 42 14.20 1.98 -0.99
N GLN A 43 14.52 1.37 0.16
CA GLN A 43 14.27 -0.04 0.39
C GLN A 43 12.79 -0.37 0.25
N LEU A 44 11.91 0.34 0.95
CA LEU A 44 10.46 0.13 0.87
C LEU A 44 9.94 0.36 -0.57
N ALA A 45 10.45 1.40 -1.24
CA ALA A 45 10.09 1.65 -2.63
C ALA A 45 10.52 0.52 -3.57
N ALA A 46 11.70 -0.07 -3.35
CA ALA A 46 12.20 -1.21 -4.12
C ALA A 46 11.36 -2.47 -3.87
N GLU A 47 10.97 -2.74 -2.61
CA GLU A 47 10.07 -3.84 -2.25
C GLU A 47 8.71 -3.70 -2.97
N ILE A 48 8.13 -2.50 -3.00
CA ILE A 48 6.88 -2.25 -3.74
C ILE A 48 7.10 -2.42 -5.25
N ALA A 49 8.19 -1.86 -5.80
CA ALA A 49 8.50 -1.90 -7.22
C ALA A 49 8.84 -3.31 -7.75
N ALA A 50 9.24 -4.23 -6.88
CA ALA A 50 9.47 -5.64 -7.22
C ALA A 50 8.16 -6.42 -7.45
N ASN A 51 7.00 -5.86 -7.10
CA ASN A 51 5.70 -6.49 -7.33
C ASN A 51 5.13 -6.18 -8.72
N ALA A 52 4.16 -6.98 -9.17
CA ALA A 52 3.47 -6.77 -10.44
C ALA A 52 2.80 -5.37 -10.48
N PRO A 53 3.19 -4.47 -11.41
CA PRO A 53 2.71 -3.09 -11.41
C PRO A 53 1.20 -2.96 -11.49
N LEU A 54 0.53 -3.79 -12.30
CA LEU A 54 -0.93 -3.77 -12.43
C LEU A 54 -1.63 -4.19 -11.13
N ALA A 55 -1.07 -5.16 -10.41
CA ALA A 55 -1.60 -5.59 -9.12
C ALA A 55 -1.48 -4.48 -8.06
N VAL A 56 -0.30 -3.86 -7.94
CA VAL A 56 -0.09 -2.74 -7.00
C VAL A 56 -1.06 -1.59 -7.27
N GLN A 57 -1.26 -1.24 -8.54
CA GLN A 57 -2.19 -0.17 -8.93
C GLN A 57 -3.63 -0.53 -8.61
N ALA A 58 -4.07 -1.76 -8.94
CA ALA A 58 -5.41 -2.24 -8.66
C ALA A 58 -5.68 -2.27 -7.14
N THR A 59 -4.76 -2.82 -6.34
CA THR A 59 -4.86 -2.84 -4.88
C THR A 59 -5.00 -1.44 -4.31
N LYS A 60 -4.15 -0.49 -4.73
CA LYS A 60 -4.24 0.91 -4.27
C LYS A 60 -5.59 1.54 -4.62
N ARG A 61 -6.12 1.28 -5.81
CA ARG A 61 -7.44 1.79 -6.22
C ARG A 61 -8.54 1.18 -5.34
N MET A 62 -8.52 -0.13 -5.10
CA MET A 62 -9.54 -0.81 -4.29
C MET A 62 -9.52 -0.37 -2.85
N MET A 63 -8.33 -0.20 -2.26
CA MET A 63 -8.19 0.35 -0.91
C MET A 63 -8.79 1.76 -0.79
N ARG A 64 -8.66 2.60 -1.82
CA ARG A 64 -9.26 3.94 -1.82
C ARG A 64 -10.78 3.89 -1.95
N LEU A 65 -11.31 3.12 -2.88
CA LEU A 65 -12.77 2.97 -3.05
C LEU A 65 -13.42 2.40 -1.78
N GLY A 66 -12.74 1.46 -1.11
CA GLY A 66 -13.24 0.86 0.13
C GLY A 66 -13.34 1.81 1.33
N LEU A 67 -12.80 3.04 1.22
CA LEU A 67 -13.00 4.08 2.23
C LEU A 67 -14.36 4.81 2.08
N GLU A 68 -14.97 4.74 0.89
CA GLU A 68 -16.15 5.52 0.51
C GLU A 68 -17.38 4.64 0.24
N GLU A 69 -17.19 3.33 0.12
CA GLU A 69 -18.23 2.37 -0.25
C GLU A 69 -18.65 1.47 0.91
N THR A 70 -19.86 0.89 0.83
CA THR A 70 -20.23 -0.21 1.71
C THR A 70 -19.43 -1.46 1.37
N PHE A 71 -19.32 -2.37 2.33
CA PHE A 71 -18.62 -3.64 2.13
C PHE A 71 -19.17 -4.42 0.93
N GLU A 72 -20.50 -4.50 0.79
CA GLU A 72 -21.16 -5.25 -0.28
C GLU A 72 -20.84 -4.67 -1.66
N ALA A 73 -20.91 -3.34 -1.81
CA ALA A 73 -20.56 -2.68 -3.07
C ALA A 73 -19.07 -2.87 -3.40
N ASN A 74 -18.21 -2.73 -2.39
CA ASN A 74 -16.77 -2.83 -2.57
C ASN A 74 -16.34 -4.24 -3.00
N VAL A 75 -16.94 -5.30 -2.45
CA VAL A 75 -16.67 -6.69 -2.85
C VAL A 75 -16.90 -6.90 -4.35
N HIS A 76 -18.00 -6.34 -4.90
CA HIS A 76 -18.27 -6.43 -6.33
C HIS A 76 -17.22 -5.67 -7.16
N HIS A 77 -16.81 -4.47 -6.74
CA HIS A 77 -15.78 -3.70 -7.42
C HIS A 77 -14.39 -4.35 -7.37
N VAL A 78 -14.03 -4.94 -6.23
CA VAL A 78 -12.80 -5.73 -6.08
C VAL A 78 -12.79 -6.88 -7.09
N PHE A 79 -13.89 -7.62 -7.21
CA PHE A 79 -14.00 -8.72 -8.16
C PHE A 79 -13.81 -8.25 -9.61
N LEU A 80 -14.47 -7.16 -10.02
CA LEU A 80 -14.33 -6.60 -11.36
C LEU A 80 -12.90 -6.13 -11.69
N GLN A 81 -12.15 -5.68 -10.70
CA GLN A 81 -10.77 -5.20 -10.89
C GLN A 81 -9.75 -6.34 -10.83
N LEU A 82 -10.08 -7.43 -10.14
CA LEU A 82 -9.24 -8.62 -10.07
C LEU A 82 -9.26 -9.42 -11.38
N LEU A 83 -10.42 -9.53 -12.04
CA LEU A 83 -10.58 -10.35 -13.25
C LEU A 83 -9.56 -10.02 -14.38
N PRO A 84 -9.32 -8.75 -14.76
CA PRO A 84 -8.32 -8.42 -15.77
C PRO A 84 -6.89 -8.81 -15.37
N LEU A 85 -6.56 -8.84 -14.08
CA LEU A 85 -5.22 -9.18 -13.61
C LEU A 85 -4.87 -10.63 -13.91
N PHE A 86 -5.83 -11.56 -13.83
CA PHE A 86 -5.61 -12.96 -14.20
C PHE A 86 -5.25 -13.14 -15.68
N GLY A 87 -5.69 -12.21 -16.54
CA GLY A 87 -5.35 -12.19 -17.96
C GLY A 87 -3.99 -11.56 -18.29
N SER A 88 -3.32 -10.92 -17.31
CA SER A 88 -2.05 -10.21 -17.52
C SER A 88 -0.89 -11.17 -17.80
N LYS A 89 0.15 -10.67 -18.48
CA LYS A 89 1.42 -11.40 -18.61
C LYS A 89 2.11 -11.52 -17.26
N ASP A 90 1.99 -10.51 -16.40
CA ASP A 90 2.57 -10.51 -15.06
C ASP A 90 1.98 -11.62 -14.17
N PHE A 91 0.69 -11.92 -14.27
CA PHE A 91 0.10 -13.05 -13.52
C PHE A 91 0.70 -14.39 -13.97
N ARG A 92 0.82 -14.61 -15.29
CA ARG A 92 1.45 -15.82 -15.83
C ARG A 92 2.91 -15.94 -15.41
N GLU A 93 3.66 -14.85 -15.50
CA GLU A 93 5.06 -14.79 -15.05
C GLU A 93 5.19 -15.08 -13.55
N GLY A 94 4.32 -14.51 -12.71
CA GLY A 94 4.34 -14.78 -11.27
C GLY A 94 4.10 -16.26 -10.95
N VAL A 95 3.12 -16.89 -11.61
CA VAL A 95 2.86 -18.34 -11.48
C VAL A 95 4.07 -19.15 -11.97
N GLN A 96 4.64 -18.80 -13.11
CA GLN A 96 5.78 -19.52 -13.68
C GLN A 96 7.03 -19.39 -12.80
N ALA A 97 7.37 -18.17 -12.37
CA ALA A 97 8.52 -17.90 -11.51
C ALA A 97 8.41 -18.64 -10.17
N PHE A 98 7.20 -18.72 -9.60
CA PHE A 98 6.93 -19.49 -8.39
C PHE A 98 7.19 -20.99 -8.59
N VAL A 99 6.69 -21.58 -9.68
CA VAL A 99 6.92 -23.00 -10.02
C VAL A 99 8.40 -23.28 -10.27
N GLU A 100 9.09 -22.37 -10.96
CA GLU A 100 10.51 -22.48 -11.30
C GLU A 100 11.45 -22.07 -10.15
N LYS A 101 10.91 -21.60 -9.01
CA LYS A 101 11.66 -21.10 -7.84
C LYS A 101 12.70 -20.03 -8.18
N ARG A 102 12.30 -19.08 -9.01
CA ARG A 102 13.11 -17.92 -9.40
C ARG A 102 12.37 -16.62 -9.10
N GLU A 103 13.11 -15.52 -9.11
CA GLU A 103 12.50 -14.19 -9.04
C GLU A 103 11.67 -13.89 -10.30
N PRO A 104 10.47 -13.31 -10.15
CA PRO A 104 9.63 -12.92 -11.27
C PRO A 104 10.13 -11.63 -11.94
N GLN A 105 9.89 -11.50 -13.24
CA GLN A 105 10.20 -10.31 -14.03
C GLN A 105 8.93 -9.63 -14.55
N PHE A 106 8.34 -8.79 -13.71
CA PHE A 106 7.11 -8.08 -14.06
C PHE A 106 7.37 -6.88 -15.00
N GLN A 107 6.43 -6.65 -15.92
CA GLN A 107 6.54 -5.63 -16.97
C GLN A 107 5.31 -4.73 -17.08
N GLY A 108 4.28 -4.94 -16.23
CA GLY A 108 3.08 -4.10 -16.17
C GLY A 108 2.12 -4.32 -17.33
N ARG A 109 1.99 -5.56 -17.81
CA ARG A 109 1.17 -5.92 -18.99
C ARG A 109 0.64 -7.35 -18.91
#